data_AF-A0A955CP92-F1
#
_entry.id   AF-A0A955CP92-F1
#
_cell.length_a   1.000
_cell.length_b   1.000
_cell.length_c   1.000
_cell.angle_alpha   90.00
_cell.angle_beta   90.00
_cell.angle_gamma   90.00
#
_symmetry.space_group_name_H-M   'P 1'
#
loop_
_entity.id
_entity.type
_entity.pdbx_description
1 polymer ?
#
loop_
_entity_poly.entity_id
_entity_poly.type
_entity_poly.pdbx_seq_one_letter_code
_entity_poly.pdbx_strand_id
1 'polypeptide(L)'
;MSVGVYKPGQGYWVRVLTAIFAGALVLSGAMWAWNQAATYVPPTHRYTLNLAAVDGTLAQGVQIDLYQPGATTDAGDELIGTATVESFLTGDARTGTTIVSNVRMNDGVIVASAKKVVNENIVGQDSPFSAEVVSAAGIAAFDVIYVQAGVAGAIILIGSVLIYLFVAMQRNSVNFLIATDGEMKKVNWSTRKEVQGSTMVVVIASFLLAMLIFVIDYGFGAFFKLIGVLEG
;
A
#
# COMPACT_ATOMS: atom_id res chain seq x y z
N MET A 1 14.84 41.77 -12.96
CA MET A 1 14.58 41.05 -11.70
C MET A 1 14.86 42.00 -10.56
N SER A 2 13.84 42.51 -9.85
CA SER A 2 14.12 43.36 -8.67
C SER A 2 14.64 42.46 -7.56
N VAL A 3 15.86 42.73 -7.12
CA VAL A 3 16.47 42.04 -5.98
C VAL A 3 15.87 42.68 -4.73
N GLY A 4 14.66 42.25 -4.36
CA GLY A 4 14.05 42.60 -3.09
C GLY A 4 14.95 42.07 -1.97
N VAL A 5 15.53 42.97 -1.17
CA VAL A 5 16.35 42.60 -0.01
C VAL A 5 15.45 41.89 0.99
N TYR A 6 15.59 40.56 1.11
CA TYR A 6 14.87 39.79 2.12
C TYR A 6 15.35 40.22 3.50
N LYS A 7 14.41 40.49 4.41
CA LYS A 7 14.77 40.63 5.83
C LYS A 7 15.29 39.26 6.31
N PRO A 8 16.40 39.20 7.08
CA PRO A 8 16.89 37.95 7.64
C PRO A 8 15.76 37.25 8.41
N GLY A 9 15.47 35.99 8.07
CA GLY A 9 14.37 35.19 8.65
C GLY A 9 13.01 35.26 7.93
N GLN A 10 12.85 36.09 6.90
CA GLN A 10 11.59 36.20 6.16
C GLN A 10 11.24 34.89 5.44
N GLY A 11 10.07 34.32 5.80
CA GLY A 11 9.57 33.08 5.21
C GLY A 11 10.12 31.78 5.81
N TYR A 12 10.87 31.85 6.92
CA TYR A 12 11.36 30.66 7.62
C TYR A 12 10.23 29.69 7.98
N TRP A 13 9.20 30.17 8.68
CA TRP A 13 8.07 29.34 9.10
C TRP A 13 7.28 28.76 7.93
N VAL A 14 7.08 29.54 6.86
CA VAL A 14 6.40 29.07 5.65
C VAL A 14 7.18 27.91 5.03
N ARG A 15 8.49 28.05 4.85
CA ARG A 15 9.35 26.99 4.30
C ARG A 15 9.35 25.73 5.18
N VAL A 16 9.47 25.90 6.49
CA VAL A 16 9.48 24.79 7.44
C VAL A 16 8.14 24.07 7.44
N LEU A 17 7.02 24.79 7.52
CA LEU A 17 5.68 24.18 7.50
C LEU A 17 5.38 23.48 6.18
N THR A 18 5.77 24.07 5.04
CA THR A 18 5.63 23.41 3.73
C THR A 18 6.49 22.14 3.64
N ALA A 19 7.72 22.17 4.15
CA ALA A 19 8.60 20.99 4.17
C ALA A 19 8.05 19.88 5.08
N ILE A 20 7.54 20.24 6.27
CA ILE A 20 6.92 19.29 7.20
C ILE A 20 5.67 18.66 6.56
N PHE A 21 4.80 19.47 5.97
CA PHE A 21 3.58 18.98 5.32
C PHE A 21 3.91 18.04 4.15
N ALA A 22 4.81 18.45 3.26
CA ALA A 22 5.23 17.60 2.14
C ALA A 22 5.95 16.33 2.63
N GLY A 23 6.75 16.44 3.70
CA GLY A 23 7.42 15.30 4.34
C GLY A 23 6.41 14.30 4.90
N ALA A 24 5.35 14.76 5.56
CA ALA A 24 4.28 13.91 6.05
C ALA A 24 3.57 13.16 4.91
N LEU A 25 3.33 13.82 3.77
CA LEU A 25 2.76 13.19 2.57
C LEU A 25 3.69 12.13 1.99
N VAL A 26 4.99 12.41 1.89
CA VAL A 26 6.00 11.44 1.40
C VAL A 26 6.06 10.22 2.32
N LEU A 27 6.09 10.42 3.64
CA LEU A 27 6.10 9.33 4.61
C LEU A 27 4.81 8.50 4.56
N SER A 28 3.66 9.15 4.40
CA SER A 28 2.38 8.45 4.23
C SER A 28 2.37 7.62 2.93
N GLY A 29 2.88 8.17 1.83
CA GLY A 29 3.03 7.45 0.57
C GLY A 29 4.00 6.26 0.67
N ALA A 30 5.12 6.43 1.38
CA ALA A 30 6.07 5.34 1.64
C ALA A 30 5.45 4.23 2.49
N MET A 31 4.67 4.57 3.52
CA MET A 31 3.95 3.61 4.35
C MET A 31 2.89 2.84 3.55
N TRP A 32 2.15 3.53 2.67
CA TRP A 32 1.22 2.87 1.76
C TRP A 32 1.94 1.90 0.81
N ALA A 33 3.04 2.33 0.20
CA ALA A 33 3.81 1.50 -0.72
C ALA A 33 4.45 0.28 -0.05
N TRP A 34 4.88 0.41 1.21
CA TRP A 34 5.36 -0.72 2.03
C TRP A 34 4.28 -1.81 2.14
N ASN A 35 3.05 -1.43 2.43
CA ASN A 35 1.93 -2.36 2.53
C ASN A 35 1.60 -3.02 1.19
N GLN A 36 1.70 -2.29 0.07
CA GLN A 36 1.52 -2.88 -1.26
C GLN A 36 2.63 -3.86 -1.62
N ALA A 37 3.87 -3.56 -1.26
CA ALA A 37 5.01 -4.45 -1.49
C ALA A 37 4.93 -5.74 -0.66
N ALA A 38 4.16 -5.76 0.44
CA ALA A 38 3.92 -6.98 1.23
C ALA A 38 3.15 -8.07 0.47
N THR A 39 2.35 -7.70 -0.53
CA THR A 39 1.57 -8.65 -1.32
C THR A 39 2.41 -9.34 -2.40
N TYR A 40 3.65 -8.88 -2.63
CA TYR A 40 4.52 -9.48 -3.61
C TYR A 40 5.01 -10.86 -3.17
N VAL A 41 4.70 -11.88 -3.95
CA VAL A 41 5.16 -13.26 -3.72
C VAL A 41 6.48 -13.47 -4.48
N PRO A 42 7.62 -13.63 -3.80
CA PRO A 42 8.90 -13.88 -4.46
C PRO A 42 8.94 -15.29 -5.05
N PRO A 43 9.74 -15.52 -6.11
CA PRO A 43 9.89 -16.85 -6.70
C PRO A 43 10.51 -17.83 -5.69
N THR A 44 9.95 -19.04 -5.62
CA THR A 44 10.43 -20.14 -4.75
C THR A 44 11.11 -21.20 -5.58
N HIS A 45 12.44 -21.19 -5.63
CA HIS A 45 13.24 -22.22 -6.32
C HIS A 45 13.66 -23.38 -5.41
N ARG A 46 13.49 -23.22 -4.09
CA ARG A 46 13.82 -24.21 -3.06
C ARG A 46 12.56 -24.54 -2.27
N TYR A 47 12.41 -25.79 -1.89
CA TYR A 47 11.27 -26.26 -1.10
C TYR A 47 11.75 -27.09 0.10
N THR A 48 11.15 -26.88 1.27
CA THR A 48 11.29 -27.78 2.41
C THR A 48 10.18 -28.81 2.33
N LEU A 49 10.55 -30.09 2.30
CA LEU A 49 9.62 -31.20 2.44
C LEU A 49 9.78 -31.77 3.85
N ASN A 50 8.71 -31.72 4.62
CA ASN A 50 8.64 -32.42 5.90
C ASN A 50 8.16 -33.83 5.64
N LEU A 51 8.96 -34.80 6.06
CA LEU A 51 8.79 -36.21 5.77
C LEU A 51 8.41 -36.98 7.03
N ALA A 52 7.52 -37.96 6.87
CA ALA A 52 7.15 -38.96 7.85
C ALA A 52 7.32 -40.36 7.27
N ALA A 53 7.30 -41.38 8.13
CA ALA A 53 7.52 -42.78 7.75
C ALA A 53 8.79 -42.95 6.89
N VAL A 54 9.86 -42.25 7.27
CA VAL A 54 11.11 -42.26 6.52
C VAL A 54 11.76 -43.64 6.59
N ASP A 55 12.00 -44.22 5.42
CA ASP A 55 12.72 -45.46 5.22
C ASP A 55 13.95 -45.24 4.35
N GLY A 56 15.13 -45.34 4.97
CA GLY A 56 16.43 -45.09 4.35
C GLY A 56 17.05 -43.76 4.77
N THR A 57 18.22 -43.47 4.22
CA THR A 57 18.89 -42.15 4.30
C THR A 57 18.74 -41.43 2.95
N LEU A 58 19.10 -40.16 2.83
CA LEU A 58 19.23 -39.48 1.53
C LEU A 58 20.59 -38.81 1.46
N ALA A 59 21.31 -39.02 0.37
CA ALA A 59 22.54 -38.30 0.09
C ALA A 59 22.23 -36.95 -0.60
N GLN A 60 23.08 -35.95 -0.36
CA GLN A 60 23.01 -34.66 -1.03
C GLN A 60 23.31 -34.82 -2.53
N GLY A 61 22.56 -34.10 -3.38
CA GLY A 61 22.71 -34.08 -4.84
C GLY A 61 21.94 -35.17 -5.59
N VAL A 62 21.21 -36.03 -4.87
CA VAL A 62 20.44 -37.13 -5.46
C VAL A 62 19.09 -36.63 -5.98
N GLN A 63 18.68 -37.15 -7.14
CA GLN A 63 17.36 -36.87 -7.69
C GLN A 63 16.31 -37.77 -7.03
N ILE A 64 15.19 -37.17 -6.64
CA ILE A 64 14.04 -37.85 -6.06
C ILE A 64 12.81 -37.65 -6.95
N ASP A 65 11.97 -38.68 -6.98
CA ASP A 65 10.72 -38.66 -7.71
C ASP A 65 9.59 -38.35 -6.73
N LEU A 66 8.77 -37.36 -7.09
CA LEU A 66 7.65 -36.88 -6.30
C LEU A 66 6.37 -37.50 -6.83
N TYR A 67 5.58 -38.07 -5.92
CA TYR A 67 4.32 -38.74 -6.24
C TYR A 67 3.15 -38.09 -5.50
N GLN A 68 2.00 -38.07 -6.18
CA GLN A 68 0.70 -37.71 -5.61
C GLN A 68 -0.22 -38.94 -5.63
N PRO A 69 -1.06 -39.17 -4.61
CA PRO A 69 -2.07 -40.22 -4.67
C PRO A 69 -3.02 -39.97 -5.84
N GLY A 70 -3.31 -41.02 -6.61
CA GLY A 70 -4.26 -40.96 -7.70
C GLY A 70 -5.64 -40.47 -7.24
N ALA A 71 -6.41 -39.88 -8.15
CA ALA A 71 -7.72 -39.28 -7.86
C ALA A 71 -8.79 -40.27 -7.34
N THR A 72 -8.53 -41.57 -7.44
CA THR A 72 -9.38 -42.68 -6.99
C THR A 72 -8.53 -43.73 -6.26
N THR A 73 -9.08 -44.41 -5.27
CA THR A 73 -8.38 -45.42 -4.44
C THR A 73 -7.75 -46.57 -5.26
N ASP A 74 -8.21 -46.79 -6.50
CA ASP A 74 -7.68 -47.81 -7.43
C ASP A 74 -6.64 -47.27 -8.43
N ALA A 75 -6.45 -45.94 -8.49
CA ALA A 75 -5.41 -45.31 -9.30
C ALA A 75 -4.16 -45.19 -8.42
N GLY A 76 -3.11 -45.94 -8.75
CA GLY A 76 -1.83 -45.90 -8.04
C GLY A 76 -1.20 -44.51 -8.00
N ASP A 77 -0.10 -44.40 -7.26
CA ASP A 77 0.66 -43.16 -7.12
C ASP A 77 1.08 -42.60 -8.49
N GLU A 78 0.72 -41.35 -8.79
CA GLU A 78 1.07 -40.67 -10.04
C GLU A 78 2.35 -39.85 -9.86
N LEU A 79 3.30 -39.98 -10.79
CA LEU A 79 4.52 -39.19 -10.82
C LEU A 79 4.19 -37.74 -11.20
N ILE A 80 4.37 -36.82 -10.25
CA ILE A 80 4.08 -35.40 -10.44
C ILE A 80 5.31 -34.58 -10.82
N GLY A 81 6.51 -35.09 -10.55
CA GLY A 81 7.75 -34.46 -10.97
C GLY A 81 8.99 -34.98 -10.27
N THR A 82 10.12 -34.34 -10.56
CA THR A 82 11.43 -34.74 -10.05
C THR A 82 12.10 -33.56 -9.35
N ALA A 83 12.80 -33.79 -8.24
CA ALA A 83 13.53 -32.76 -7.51
C ALA A 83 14.94 -33.23 -7.14
N THR A 84 15.88 -32.32 -6.90
CA THR A 84 17.23 -32.66 -6.43
C THR A 84 17.37 -32.33 -4.94
N VAL A 85 17.85 -33.28 -4.14
CA VAL A 85 18.06 -33.11 -2.70
C VAL A 85 19.25 -32.18 -2.45
N GLU A 86 19.03 -31.06 -1.79
CA GLU A 86 20.07 -30.13 -1.34
C GLU A 86 20.56 -30.50 0.07
N SER A 87 19.65 -30.93 0.94
CA SER A 87 20.01 -31.45 2.27
C SER A 87 18.91 -32.37 2.81
N PHE A 88 19.30 -33.26 3.72
CA PHE A 88 18.39 -34.13 4.44
C PHE A 88 18.83 -34.20 5.91
N LEU A 89 17.90 -33.89 6.80
CA LEU A 89 18.07 -33.99 8.24
C LEU A 89 17.09 -35.03 8.77
N THR A 90 17.61 -36.09 9.39
CA THR A 90 16.81 -37.10 10.06
C THR A 90 16.32 -36.56 11.41
N GLY A 91 15.01 -36.63 11.65
CA GLY A 91 14.39 -36.33 12.93
C GLY A 91 14.14 -37.59 13.77
N ASP A 92 13.66 -37.41 15.00
CA ASP A 92 13.30 -38.52 15.87
C ASP A 92 12.06 -39.25 15.35
N ALA A 93 11.99 -40.58 15.56
CA ALA A 93 10.86 -41.44 15.21
C ALA A 93 10.47 -41.52 13.71
N ARG A 94 11.45 -41.76 12.81
CA ARG A 94 11.23 -41.91 11.33
C ARG A 94 10.60 -40.67 10.69
N THR A 95 10.93 -39.50 11.22
CA THR A 95 10.63 -38.20 10.62
C THR A 95 11.90 -37.63 9.99
N GLY A 96 11.77 -36.69 9.06
CA GLY A 96 12.92 -35.99 8.49
C GLY A 96 12.51 -34.74 7.74
N THR A 97 13.44 -33.81 7.59
CA THR A 97 13.25 -32.61 6.77
C THR A 97 14.24 -32.65 5.62
N THR A 98 13.76 -32.61 4.38
CA THR A 98 14.62 -32.46 3.21
C THR A 98 14.40 -31.10 2.55
N ILE A 99 15.49 -30.46 2.14
CA ILE A 99 15.44 -29.28 1.28
C ILE A 99 15.72 -29.76 -0.13
N VAL A 100 14.84 -29.41 -1.06
CA VAL A 100 14.94 -29.78 -2.46
C VAL A 100 15.04 -28.56 -3.36
N SER A 101 15.84 -28.68 -4.42
CA SER A 101 16.10 -27.66 -5.42
C SER A 101 15.89 -28.22 -6.83
N ASN A 102 15.86 -27.37 -7.86
CA ASN A 102 15.67 -27.76 -9.26
C ASN A 102 14.43 -28.66 -9.49
N VAL A 103 13.30 -28.29 -8.89
CA VAL A 103 12.05 -29.04 -9.04
C VAL A 103 11.51 -28.88 -10.46
N ARG A 104 11.33 -30.01 -11.16
CA ARG A 104 10.68 -30.08 -12.48
C ARG A 104 9.35 -30.80 -12.30
N MET A 105 8.25 -30.09 -12.49
CA MET A 105 6.89 -30.64 -12.37
C MET A 105 6.25 -30.86 -13.73
N ASN A 106 5.33 -31.83 -13.77
CA ASN A 106 4.45 -32.04 -14.91
C ASN A 106 3.38 -30.93 -14.99
N ASP A 107 2.84 -30.68 -16.19
CA ASP A 107 1.99 -29.51 -16.45
C ASP A 107 0.75 -29.47 -15.54
N GLY A 108 0.55 -28.36 -14.84
CA GLY A 108 -0.61 -28.11 -13.99
C GLY A 108 -0.51 -28.61 -12.54
N VAL A 109 0.64 -29.16 -12.12
CA VAL A 109 0.83 -29.72 -10.77
C VAL A 109 1.82 -28.87 -9.94
N ILE A 110 1.54 -28.70 -8.64
CA ILE A 110 2.35 -27.91 -7.70
C ILE A 110 3.12 -28.79 -6.72
N VAL A 111 4.28 -28.34 -6.25
CA VAL A 111 5.10 -29.08 -5.24
C VAL A 111 4.36 -29.39 -3.95
N ALA A 112 3.37 -28.55 -3.61
CA ALA A 112 2.51 -28.75 -2.44
C ALA A 112 1.58 -29.99 -2.54
N SER A 113 1.37 -30.58 -3.72
CA SER A 113 0.54 -31.77 -3.87
C SER A 113 1.31 -33.09 -3.75
N ALA A 114 2.64 -33.03 -3.60
CA ALA A 114 3.48 -34.20 -3.32
C ALA A 114 3.09 -34.80 -1.96
N LYS A 115 2.77 -36.10 -1.93
CA LYS A 115 2.51 -36.85 -0.69
C LYS A 115 3.46 -38.02 -0.48
N LYS A 116 4.22 -38.41 -1.50
CA LYS A 116 5.22 -39.47 -1.37
C LYS A 116 6.47 -39.09 -2.16
N VAL A 117 7.62 -39.34 -1.56
CA VAL A 117 8.94 -39.16 -2.15
C VAL A 117 9.55 -40.55 -2.25
N VAL A 118 9.96 -40.93 -3.45
CA VAL A 118 10.66 -42.19 -3.66
C VAL A 118 11.93 -41.92 -4.46
N ASN A 119 12.99 -42.66 -4.12
CA ASN A 119 14.12 -42.82 -5.00
C ASN A 119 14.30 -44.31 -5.32
N GLU A 120 13.77 -44.72 -6.47
CA GLU A 120 13.90 -46.08 -7.02
C GLU A 120 15.12 -46.23 -7.94
N ASN A 121 15.67 -45.12 -8.47
CA ASN A 121 16.83 -45.13 -9.35
C ASN A 121 18.12 -44.93 -8.57
N ILE A 122 18.89 -46.02 -8.41
CA ILE A 122 20.19 -46.11 -7.73
C ILE A 122 21.28 -45.34 -8.50
N VAL A 123 21.11 -44.04 -8.70
CA VAL A 123 22.14 -43.15 -9.24
C VAL A 123 22.53 -42.19 -8.14
N GLY A 124 23.61 -42.51 -7.43
CA GLY A 124 24.19 -41.68 -6.37
C GLY A 124 23.86 -42.10 -4.94
N GLN A 125 23.28 -43.29 -4.70
CA GLN A 125 23.01 -43.81 -3.35
C GLN A 125 22.96 -45.34 -3.29
N ASP A 126 23.38 -45.95 -2.17
CA ASP A 126 23.48 -47.41 -1.98
C ASP A 126 22.18 -48.13 -1.53
N SER A 127 21.14 -47.39 -1.14
CA SER A 127 19.87 -47.94 -0.62
C SER A 127 18.65 -47.19 -1.16
N PRO A 128 17.53 -47.89 -1.46
CA PRO A 128 16.29 -47.23 -1.86
C PRO A 128 15.79 -46.34 -0.72
N PHE A 129 15.21 -45.20 -1.09
CA PHE A 129 14.61 -44.26 -0.14
C PHE A 129 13.12 -44.11 -0.42
N SER A 130 12.30 -44.19 0.63
CA SER A 130 10.87 -43.89 0.56
C SER A 130 10.45 -43.11 1.79
N ALA A 131 9.68 -42.05 1.59
CA ALA A 131 9.08 -41.30 2.68
C ALA A 131 7.75 -40.68 2.27
N GLU A 132 6.86 -40.47 3.25
CA GLU A 132 5.61 -39.75 3.08
C GLU A 132 5.86 -38.24 3.27
N VAL A 133 5.36 -37.41 2.36
CA VAL A 133 5.45 -35.94 2.46
C VAL A 133 4.25 -35.43 3.24
N VAL A 134 4.51 -34.92 4.44
CA VAL A 134 3.50 -34.33 5.33
C VAL A 134 3.18 -32.90 4.91
N SER A 135 4.19 -32.15 4.48
CA SER A 135 4.02 -30.79 3.95
C SER A 135 5.19 -30.39 3.07
N ALA A 136 4.90 -29.55 2.07
CA ALA A 136 5.90 -28.90 1.24
C ALA A 136 5.73 -27.38 1.30
N ALA A 137 6.76 -26.67 1.76
CA ALA A 137 6.76 -25.21 1.83
C ALA A 137 7.88 -24.63 0.96
N GLY A 138 7.55 -23.65 0.13
CA GLY A 138 8.54 -22.95 -0.70
C GLY A 138 9.37 -21.98 0.13
N ILE A 139 10.69 -22.04 0.01
CA ILE A 139 11.62 -21.05 0.55
C ILE A 139 11.73 -19.92 -0.48
N ALA A 140 11.38 -18.70 -0.06
CA ALA A 140 11.54 -17.51 -0.88
C ALA A 140 13.00 -17.31 -1.30
N ALA A 141 13.24 -16.95 -2.58
CA ALA A 141 14.60 -16.64 -3.05
C ALA A 141 15.24 -15.46 -2.31
N PHE A 142 14.42 -14.52 -1.84
CA PHE A 142 14.81 -13.38 -1.01
C PHE A 142 13.64 -12.99 -0.11
N ASP A 143 13.94 -12.42 1.05
CA ASP A 143 12.91 -11.93 1.95
C ASP A 143 12.17 -10.71 1.37
N VAL A 144 10.85 -10.72 1.49
CA VAL A 144 9.96 -9.64 1.03
C VAL A 144 10.34 -8.29 1.67
N ILE A 145 10.96 -8.33 2.85
CA ILE A 145 11.45 -7.15 3.57
C ILE A 145 12.43 -6.31 2.75
N TYR A 146 13.25 -6.93 1.89
CA TYR A 146 14.21 -6.19 1.08
C TYR A 146 13.54 -5.40 -0.03
N VAL A 147 12.47 -5.96 -0.62
CA VAL A 147 11.64 -5.26 -1.61
C VAL A 147 10.88 -4.12 -0.95
N GLN A 148 10.25 -4.39 0.20
CA GLN A 148 9.54 -3.38 0.99
C GLN A 148 10.46 -2.21 1.37
N ALA A 149 11.63 -2.50 1.92
CA ALA A 149 12.62 -1.49 2.30
C ALA A 149 13.17 -0.73 1.09
N GLY A 150 13.42 -1.41 -0.03
CA GLY A 150 13.87 -0.79 -1.27
C GLY A 150 12.86 0.21 -1.81
N VAL A 151 11.59 -0.19 -1.91
CA VAL A 151 10.51 0.66 -2.43
C VAL A 151 10.24 1.85 -1.51
N ALA A 152 10.06 1.62 -0.21
CA ALA A 152 9.81 2.68 0.75
C ALA A 152 11.00 3.65 0.86
N GLY A 153 12.23 3.12 0.87
CA GLY A 153 13.45 3.91 0.89
C GLY A 153 13.61 4.79 -0.35
N ALA A 154 13.31 4.26 -1.54
CA ALA A 154 13.33 5.03 -2.78
C ALA A 154 12.33 6.19 -2.76
N ILE A 155 11.10 5.96 -2.29
CA ILE A 155 10.07 7.01 -2.15
C ILE A 155 10.53 8.10 -1.20
N ILE A 156 11.08 7.74 -0.04
CA ILE A 156 11.58 8.71 0.94
C ILE A 156 12.74 9.51 0.36
N LEU A 157 13.68 8.87 -0.33
CA LEU A 157 14.84 9.54 -0.92
C LEU A 157 14.41 10.52 -2.01
N ILE A 158 13.62 10.07 -2.98
CA ILE A 158 13.12 10.91 -4.07
C ILE A 158 12.26 12.03 -3.51
N GLY A 159 11.35 11.72 -2.59
CA GLY A 159 10.50 12.71 -1.93
C GLY A 159 11.31 13.76 -1.17
N SER A 160 12.36 13.37 -0.45
CA SER A 160 13.25 14.30 0.25
C SER A 160 13.98 15.23 -0.71
N VAL A 161 14.47 14.70 -1.83
CA VAL A 161 15.10 15.50 -2.89
C VAL A 161 14.10 16.48 -3.49
N LEU A 162 12.88 16.04 -3.82
CA LEU A 162 11.84 16.91 -4.37
C LEU A 162 11.42 18.02 -3.39
N ILE A 163 11.29 17.69 -2.09
CA ILE A 163 11.01 18.69 -1.05
C ILE A 163 12.14 19.72 -0.97
N TYR A 164 13.40 19.26 -1.01
CA TYR A 164 14.54 20.17 -1.02
C TYR A 164 14.53 21.08 -2.25
N LEU A 165 14.29 20.53 -3.44
CA LEU A 165 14.22 21.32 -4.67
C LEU A 165 13.07 22.34 -4.64
N PHE A 166 11.90 21.94 -4.16
CA PHE A 166 10.74 22.83 -4.08
C PHE A 166 10.89 23.93 -3.02
N VAL A 167 11.38 23.59 -1.82
CA VAL A 167 11.44 24.51 -0.68
C VAL A 167 12.73 25.35 -0.67
N ALA A 168 13.88 24.76 -1.01
CA ALA A 168 15.17 25.45 -0.95
C ALA A 168 15.60 26.06 -2.29
N MET A 169 15.33 25.39 -3.42
CA MET A 169 15.81 25.82 -4.75
C MET A 169 14.79 26.69 -5.49
N GLN A 170 13.50 26.33 -5.49
CA GLN A 170 12.46 27.01 -6.26
C GLN A 170 11.97 28.29 -5.56
N ARG A 171 12.57 29.42 -5.92
CA ARG A 171 12.27 30.72 -5.30
C ARG A 171 10.85 31.22 -5.60
N ASN A 172 10.29 30.99 -6.79
CA ASN A 172 9.02 31.63 -7.19
C ASN A 172 7.80 31.19 -6.36
N SER A 173 7.55 29.89 -6.22
CA SER A 173 6.40 29.37 -5.46
C SER A 173 6.52 29.72 -3.97
N VAL A 174 7.73 29.60 -3.42
CA VAL A 174 8.02 29.96 -2.04
C VAL A 174 7.86 31.46 -1.82
N ASN A 175 8.27 32.30 -2.76
CA ASN A 175 8.08 33.75 -2.69
C ASN A 175 6.61 34.13 -2.72
N PHE A 176 5.81 33.43 -3.52
CA PHE A 176 4.36 33.62 -3.53
C PHE A 176 3.77 33.29 -2.15
N LEU A 177 4.06 32.10 -1.60
CA LEU A 177 3.59 31.68 -0.28
C LEU A 177 4.02 32.64 0.83
N ILE A 178 5.26 33.15 0.78
CA ILE A 178 5.77 34.15 1.73
C ILE A 178 5.05 35.49 1.56
N ALA A 179 4.77 35.92 0.33
CA ALA A 179 4.02 37.14 0.08
C ALA A 179 2.57 37.00 0.57
N THR A 180 1.93 35.85 0.33
CA THR A 180 0.60 35.54 0.84
C THR A 180 0.57 35.56 2.37
N ASP A 181 1.51 34.94 3.07
CA ASP A 181 1.63 35.02 4.53
C ASP A 181 1.80 36.48 5.02
N GLY A 182 2.60 37.26 4.29
CA GLY A 182 2.79 38.70 4.55
C GLY A 182 1.51 39.52 4.37
N GLU A 183 0.70 39.23 3.36
CA GLU A 183 -0.60 39.88 3.15
C GLU A 183 -1.64 39.42 4.18
N MET A 184 -1.67 38.12 4.52
CA MET A 184 -2.59 37.57 5.52
C MET A 184 -2.33 38.16 6.92
N LYS A 185 -1.09 38.50 7.26
CA LYS A 185 -0.75 39.18 8.53
C LYS A 185 -1.31 40.61 8.62
N LYS A 186 -1.68 41.22 7.50
CA LYS A 186 -2.32 42.55 7.49
C LYS A 186 -3.83 42.44 7.69
N VAL A 187 -4.40 41.24 7.56
CA VAL A 187 -5.82 41.00 7.77
C VAL A 187 -6.10 41.03 9.26
N ASN A 188 -6.81 42.06 9.70
CA ASN A 188 -7.40 42.07 11.04
C ASN A 188 -8.59 41.11 11.04
N TRP A 189 -8.55 40.09 11.89
CA TRP A 189 -9.69 39.20 12.08
C TRP A 189 -10.79 39.94 12.82
N SER A 190 -12.00 40.00 12.23
CA SER A 190 -13.14 40.70 12.82
C SER A 190 -13.47 40.13 14.20
N THR A 191 -13.69 41.02 15.15
CA THR A 191 -14.12 40.64 16.50
C THR A 191 -15.58 40.20 16.48
N ARG A 192 -16.00 39.37 17.46
CA ARG A 192 -17.39 38.88 17.53
C ARG A 192 -18.43 40.01 17.50
N LYS A 193 -18.12 41.18 18.06
CA LYS A 193 -19.00 42.37 18.06
C LYS A 193 -19.13 42.98 16.66
N GLU A 194 -18.05 43.05 15.90
CA GLU A 194 -18.07 43.56 14.51
C GLU A 194 -18.86 42.63 13.60
N VAL A 195 -18.68 41.32 13.77
CA VAL A 195 -19.45 40.32 13.02
C VAL A 195 -20.95 40.44 13.35
N GLN A 196 -21.32 40.57 14.63
CA GLN A 196 -22.72 40.79 15.03
C GLN A 196 -23.30 42.11 14.50
N GLY A 197 -22.50 43.18 14.49
CA GLY A 197 -22.90 44.45 13.92
C GLY A 197 -23.17 44.33 12.42
N SER A 198 -22.26 43.70 11.67
CA SER A 198 -22.40 43.49 10.22
C SER A 198 -23.60 42.61 9.89
N THR A 199 -23.83 41.51 10.61
CA THR A 199 -24.99 40.64 10.37
C THR A 199 -26.31 41.32 10.72
N MET A 200 -26.38 42.10 11.81
CA MET A 200 -27.60 42.80 12.20
C MET A 200 -28.01 43.88 11.19
N VAL A 201 -27.05 44.60 10.59
CA VAL A 201 -27.34 45.56 9.51
C VAL A 201 -27.99 44.86 8.32
N VAL A 202 -27.46 43.70 7.91
CA VAL A 202 -28.01 42.92 6.79
C VAL A 202 -29.41 42.40 7.12
N VAL A 203 -29.65 41.91 8.34
CA VAL A 203 -30.97 41.45 8.78
C VAL A 203 -31.99 42.58 8.74
N ILE A 204 -31.64 43.76 9.26
CA ILE A 204 -32.54 44.92 9.26
C ILE A 204 -32.82 45.39 7.82
N ALA A 205 -31.80 45.51 6.97
CA ALA A 205 -31.96 45.90 5.57
C ALA A 205 -32.86 44.92 4.80
N SER A 206 -32.65 43.61 5.00
CA SER A 206 -33.47 42.56 4.38
C SER A 206 -34.91 42.62 4.87
N PHE A 207 -35.13 42.85 6.17
CA PHE A 207 -36.46 42.99 6.76
C PHE A 207 -37.22 44.22 6.24
N LEU A 208 -36.55 45.38 6.13
CA LEU A 208 -37.15 46.59 5.57
C LEU A 208 -37.54 46.41 4.11
N LEU A 209 -36.68 45.76 3.32
CA LEU A 209 -36.96 45.47 1.91
C LEU A 209 -38.14 44.49 1.78
N ALA A 210 -38.19 43.44 2.59
CA ALA A 210 -39.32 42.51 2.64
C ALA A 210 -40.63 43.20 3.05
N MET A 211 -40.59 44.08 4.06
CA MET A 211 -41.74 44.88 4.47
C MET A 211 -42.23 45.81 3.36
N LEU A 212 -41.31 46.49 2.66
CA LEU A 212 -41.65 47.38 1.55
C LEU A 212 -42.31 46.61 0.40
N ILE A 213 -41.75 45.46 0.01
CA ILE A 213 -42.35 44.59 -1.01
C ILE A 213 -43.74 44.14 -0.57
N PHE A 214 -43.90 43.70 0.69
CA PHE A 214 -45.19 43.29 1.23
C PHE A 214 -46.25 44.40 1.15
N VAL A 215 -45.89 45.65 1.48
CA VAL A 215 -46.80 46.80 1.39
C VAL A 215 -47.18 47.09 -0.05
N ILE A 216 -46.22 47.04 -0.97
CA ILE A 216 -46.44 47.26 -2.40
C ILE A 216 -47.35 46.16 -2.97
N ASP A 217 -47.05 44.89 -2.69
CA ASP A 217 -47.83 43.74 -3.14
C ASP A 217 -49.26 43.78 -2.58
N TYR A 218 -49.42 44.09 -1.30
CA TYR A 218 -50.73 44.25 -0.69
C TYR A 218 -51.51 45.44 -1.28
N GLY A 219 -50.82 46.57 -1.47
CA GLY A 219 -51.40 47.78 -2.08
C GLY A 219 -51.88 47.55 -3.51
N PHE A 220 -51.04 46.92 -4.35
CA PHE A 220 -51.41 46.55 -5.71
C PHE A 220 -52.51 45.48 -5.73
N GLY A 221 -52.44 44.47 -4.86
CA GLY A 221 -53.48 43.45 -4.74
C GLY A 221 -54.85 44.05 -4.38
N ALA A 222 -54.89 44.95 -3.40
CA ALA A 222 -56.11 45.66 -3.01
C ALA A 222 -56.62 46.59 -4.13
N PHE A 223 -55.73 47.33 -4.79
CA PHE A 223 -56.08 48.20 -5.92
C PHE A 223 -56.67 47.39 -7.10
N PHE A 224 -56.05 46.27 -7.47
CA PHE A 224 -56.52 45.41 -8.56
C PHE A 224 -57.84 44.71 -8.24
N LYS A 225 -58.11 44.34 -6.97
CA LYS A 225 -59.42 43.89 -6.52
C LYS A 225 -60.48 45.00 -6.63
N LEU A 226 -60.11 46.24 -6.29
CA LEU A 226 -61.03 47.38 -6.33
C LEU A 226 -61.48 47.74 -7.76
N ILE A 227 -60.58 47.64 -8.74
CA ILE A 227 -60.92 47.88 -10.16
C ILE A 227 -61.54 46.67 -10.87
N GLY A 228 -61.79 45.56 -10.16
CA GLY A 228 -62.46 44.37 -10.69
C GLY A 228 -61.60 43.51 -11.63
N VAL A 229 -60.28 43.67 -11.61
CA VAL A 229 -59.34 42.84 -12.41
C VAL A 229 -59.05 41.50 -11.71
N LEU A 230 -59.03 41.50 -10.37
CA LEU A 230 -58.86 40.31 -9.54
C LEU A 230 -60.19 39.97 -8.86
N GLU A 231 -60.69 38.75 -9.06
CA GLU A 231 -61.83 38.23 -8.28
C GLU A 231 -61.40 38.10 -6.80
N GLY A 232 -62.25 38.65 -5.92
CA GLY A 232 -61.98 38.84 -4.50
C GLY A 232 -61.71 37.56 -3.74
#